data_AF-A0A6A5R4X5-F1
#
_entry.id   AF-A0A6A5R4X5-F1
#
_cell.length_a   1.000
_cell.length_b   1.000
_cell.length_c   1.000
_cell.angle_alpha   90.00
_cell.angle_beta   90.00
_cell.angle_gamma   90.00
#
_symmetry.space_group_name_H-M   'P 1'
#
loop_
_entity.id
_entity.type
_entity.pdbx_description
1 polymer ?
#
loop_
_entity_poly.entity_id
_entity_poly.type
_entity_poly.pdbx_seq_one_letter_code
_entity_poly.pdbx_strand_id
1 'polypeptide(L)'
;MRLFPPPKRWRTDQDDIPGSPLAQDSRKEAKTRQTCSTSGSATSATSVASTVASAGSLVSTETIQNANKQHTYLVPIDSVRRQAVVGQRDDTLLRLTCMNTRKNKRQEQKFKKIPYGLIEWDNPRHISMINAWRRQLYGRGASKKLRETQWWLPDEELWLEMYCHLSIAETNRRAIDLPAKNDVGEEFLRFFEGRKLEDQHGGAVKRERRTLSSVTGKFGRSFPYLRECLAQAVVGMSGHVFTPSITGEEIDRFKTFKAEILEKGIRTEMVGFVNSPEWRAFFLSQSSGNDDVASRSKDGQGDTNGKSGTVENVKTPDSMA
;
A
#
# COMPACT_ATOMS: atom_id res chain seq x y z
N MET A 1 18.24 25.18 7.10
CA MET A 1 17.38 24.01 7.39
C MET A 1 15.93 24.35 7.09
N ARG A 2 15.22 23.55 6.29
CA ARG A 2 13.80 23.78 5.98
C ARG A 2 12.95 23.17 7.10
N LEU A 3 12.01 23.93 7.64
CA LEU A 3 10.95 23.41 8.50
C LEU A 3 9.80 22.99 7.59
N PHE A 4 9.36 21.73 7.70
CA PHE A 4 8.18 21.31 6.95
C PHE A 4 6.94 21.94 7.57
N PRO A 5 6.10 22.66 6.79
CA PRO A 5 4.82 23.11 7.30
C PRO A 5 3.99 21.90 7.73
N PRO A 6 3.16 22.01 8.77
CA PRO A 6 2.21 20.96 9.09
C PRO A 6 1.36 20.68 7.84
N PRO A 7 1.09 19.41 7.50
CA PRO A 7 0.24 19.08 6.37
C PRO A 7 -1.09 19.77 6.55
N LYS A 8 -1.67 20.24 5.44
CA LYS A 8 -3.05 20.73 5.44
C LYS A 8 -3.91 19.63 6.06
N ARG A 9 -4.50 19.90 7.24
CA ARG A 9 -5.39 18.97 7.92
C ARG A 9 -6.36 18.44 6.88
N TRP A 10 -6.51 17.11 6.82
CA TRP A 10 -7.70 16.53 6.23
C TRP A 10 -8.86 17.11 7.04
N ARG A 11 -9.57 18.08 6.47
CA ARG A 11 -10.94 18.33 6.90
C ARG A 11 -11.66 17.02 6.63
N THR A 12 -11.96 16.30 7.70
CA THR A 12 -13.17 15.49 7.73
C THR A 12 -14.28 16.52 7.52
N ASP A 13 -14.76 16.66 6.28
CA ASP A 13 -15.93 17.48 5.99
C ASP A 13 -17.11 16.83 6.71
N GLN A 14 -17.34 17.29 7.93
CA GLN A 14 -18.57 17.11 8.66
C GLN A 14 -18.90 18.46 9.28
N ASP A 15 -19.96 19.04 8.73
CA ASP A 15 -20.73 20.18 9.21
C ASP A 15 -19.99 21.52 9.34
N ASP A 16 -20.24 22.42 8.38
CA ASP A 16 -20.61 23.81 8.64
C ASP A 16 -20.83 24.57 7.31
N ILE A 17 -22.11 24.75 6.95
CA ILE A 17 -22.55 25.74 5.96
C ILE A 17 -22.96 27.00 6.75
N PRO A 18 -22.31 28.15 6.56
CA PRO A 18 -22.89 29.43 6.96
C PRO A 18 -23.68 30.03 5.79
N GLY A 19 -24.98 30.30 6.01
CA GLY A 19 -25.83 31.13 5.14
C GLY A 19 -25.34 32.58 5.06
N SER A 20 -25.65 33.38 4.04
CA SER A 20 -26.93 34.08 3.75
C SER A 20 -26.69 35.11 2.61
N PRO A 21 -27.62 36.00 2.15
CA PRO A 21 -29.11 35.98 2.04
C PRO A 21 -29.66 36.52 0.66
N LEU A 22 -30.98 36.75 0.59
CA LEU A 22 -31.86 37.41 -0.43
C LEU A 22 -32.48 36.49 -1.51
N ALA A 23 -33.78 36.51 -1.84
CA ALA A 23 -34.91 37.41 -1.53
C ALA A 23 -36.28 36.73 -1.79
N GLN A 24 -37.34 37.25 -1.12
CA GLN A 24 -38.75 37.37 -1.58
C GLN A 24 -39.57 36.09 -1.91
N ASP A 25 -40.85 35.92 -1.61
CA ASP A 25 -41.91 36.70 -0.95
C ASP A 25 -43.11 35.76 -0.68
N SER A 26 -44.00 36.16 0.24
CA SER A 26 -45.46 35.89 0.28
C SER A 26 -46.08 34.57 0.82
N ARG A 27 -46.76 34.75 1.98
CA ARG A 27 -48.13 34.28 2.39
C ARG A 27 -48.39 32.75 2.48
N LYS A 28 -49.10 32.16 3.47
CA LYS A 28 -49.99 32.60 4.56
C LYS A 28 -50.24 31.38 5.51
N GLU A 29 -50.39 31.66 6.82
CA GLU A 29 -51.33 31.08 7.82
C GLU A 29 -51.63 29.56 7.85
N ALA A 30 -51.81 28.84 8.96
CA ALA A 30 -51.72 29.04 10.41
C ALA A 30 -52.01 27.68 11.10
N LYS A 31 -51.72 27.62 12.43
CA LYS A 31 -52.52 26.95 13.48
C LYS A 31 -51.91 25.72 14.21
N THR A 32 -51.34 26.06 15.39
CA THR A 32 -51.67 25.52 16.74
C THR A 32 -51.01 24.23 17.26
N ARG A 33 -50.12 24.47 18.25
CA ARG A 33 -49.95 23.86 19.59
C ARG A 33 -50.29 22.38 19.77
N GLN A 34 -49.37 21.63 20.37
CA GLN A 34 -49.56 21.16 21.76
C GLN A 34 -48.25 20.69 22.42
N THR A 35 -48.06 21.20 23.64
CA THR A 35 -47.06 20.88 24.67
C THR A 35 -47.44 19.62 25.46
N CYS A 36 -46.45 18.86 25.93
CA CYS A 36 -46.19 18.47 27.34
C CYS A 36 -45.18 17.30 27.39
N SER A 37 -44.01 17.45 28.02
CA SER A 37 -43.70 17.32 29.46
C SER A 37 -43.37 15.88 29.91
N THR A 38 -42.33 15.83 30.77
CA THR A 38 -42.20 15.04 32.01
C THR A 38 -41.20 13.86 32.04
N SER A 39 -40.08 14.13 32.73
CA SER A 39 -39.54 13.47 33.94
C SER A 39 -38.78 12.13 33.90
N GLY A 40 -37.66 12.15 34.65
CA GLY A 40 -37.36 11.15 35.70
C GLY A 40 -36.10 10.32 35.44
N SER A 41 -34.94 10.74 35.97
CA SER A 41 -34.32 10.24 37.23
C SER A 41 -33.94 8.74 37.18
N ALA A 42 -32.65 8.41 37.02
CA ALA A 42 -31.63 8.24 38.07
C ALA A 42 -31.72 6.89 38.80
N THR A 43 -30.65 6.07 38.73
CA THR A 43 -29.81 5.66 39.87
C THR A 43 -28.83 4.53 39.47
N SER A 44 -27.62 4.66 40.00
CA SER A 44 -26.51 3.71 39.96
C SER A 44 -26.72 2.56 40.94
N ALA A 45 -26.07 1.41 40.71
CA ALA A 45 -25.57 0.56 41.80
C ALA A 45 -24.40 -0.32 41.36
N THR A 46 -23.35 -0.25 42.18
CA THR A 46 -22.08 -0.96 42.15
C THR A 46 -22.20 -2.31 42.87
N SER A 47 -21.51 -3.36 42.41
CA SER A 47 -20.95 -4.38 43.31
C SER A 47 -19.73 -5.12 42.71
N VAL A 48 -18.58 -4.86 43.35
CA VAL A 48 -17.51 -5.77 43.83
C VAL A 48 -17.67 -7.28 43.57
N ALA A 49 -16.67 -8.16 43.53
CA ALA A 49 -15.20 -8.18 43.36
C ALA A 49 -14.79 -9.66 43.62
N SER A 50 -13.75 -10.16 42.92
CA SER A 50 -12.86 -11.30 43.27
C SER A 50 -13.49 -12.70 43.48
N THR A 51 -12.86 -13.84 43.15
CA THR A 51 -11.63 -14.36 43.77
C THR A 51 -11.10 -15.61 43.02
N VAL A 52 -9.77 -15.68 42.88
CA VAL A 52 -8.78 -16.77 42.70
C VAL A 52 -9.12 -18.24 42.29
N ALA A 53 -8.38 -18.66 41.24
CA ALA A 53 -7.42 -19.78 41.12
C ALA A 53 -7.81 -21.25 41.40
N SER A 54 -7.55 -22.12 40.41
CA SER A 54 -6.74 -23.33 40.62
C SER A 54 -6.24 -23.94 39.32
N ALA A 55 -4.99 -24.38 39.37
CA ALA A 55 -4.23 -25.02 38.31
C ALA A 55 -4.68 -26.46 38.05
N GLY A 56 -4.70 -26.85 36.78
CA GLY A 56 -4.88 -28.22 36.33
C GLY A 56 -4.13 -28.42 35.03
N SER A 57 -2.90 -28.92 35.14
CA SER A 57 -2.05 -29.36 34.04
C SER A 57 -2.70 -30.51 33.29
N LEU A 58 -3.08 -30.29 32.03
CA LEU A 58 -3.28 -31.36 31.05
C LEU A 58 -2.69 -30.89 29.73
N VAL A 59 -1.55 -31.48 29.40
CA VAL A 59 -0.89 -31.44 28.09
C VAL A 59 -1.89 -31.97 27.06
N SER A 60 -2.61 -31.04 26.44
CA SER A 60 -3.35 -31.30 25.21
C SER A 60 -2.50 -30.72 24.09
N THR A 61 -1.90 -31.59 23.30
CA THR A 61 -1.35 -31.27 21.99
C THR A 61 -2.52 -30.91 21.07
N GLU A 62 -3.08 -29.71 21.28
CA GLU A 62 -3.95 -29.07 20.32
C GLU A 62 -3.09 -28.71 19.12
N THR A 63 -3.06 -29.64 18.17
CA THR A 63 -2.83 -29.30 16.77
C THR A 63 -3.92 -28.29 16.41
N ILE A 64 -3.60 -27.00 16.53
CA ILE A 64 -4.43 -25.91 16.04
C ILE A 64 -4.46 -26.07 14.52
N GLN A 65 -5.39 -26.90 14.06
CA GLN A 65 -5.87 -26.87 12.70
C GLN A 65 -6.47 -25.48 12.53
N ASN A 66 -5.69 -24.61 11.88
CA ASN A 66 -6.18 -23.37 11.30
C ASN A 66 -7.52 -23.67 10.62
N ALA A 67 -8.62 -23.25 11.26
CA ALA A 67 -9.93 -23.29 10.68
C ALA A 67 -9.88 -22.41 9.44
N ASN A 68 -9.67 -23.06 8.30
CA ASN A 68 -9.56 -22.47 6.99
C ASN A 68 -10.84 -21.64 6.77
N LYS A 69 -10.75 -20.32 6.96
CA LYS A 69 -11.83 -19.38 6.66
C LYS A 69 -12.06 -19.46 5.16
N GLN A 70 -12.91 -20.38 4.72
CA GLN A 70 -13.26 -20.55 3.32
C GLN A 70 -13.97 -19.28 2.85
N HIS A 71 -13.21 -18.37 2.24
CA HIS A 71 -13.72 -17.13 1.69
C HIS A 71 -14.71 -17.44 0.56
N THR A 72 -15.87 -16.78 0.59
CA THR A 72 -16.89 -16.87 -0.46
C THR A 72 -16.36 -16.26 -1.76
N TYR A 73 -16.32 -17.02 -2.85
CA TYR A 73 -16.01 -16.45 -4.17
C TYR A 73 -17.16 -16.71 -5.17
N LEU A 74 -17.36 -15.76 -6.07
CA LEU A 74 -18.31 -15.84 -7.18
C LEU A 74 -17.51 -16.18 -8.45
N VAL A 75 -17.70 -17.39 -8.99
CA VAL A 75 -17.06 -17.82 -10.23
C VAL A 75 -18.06 -17.73 -11.36
N PRO A 76 -17.81 -16.96 -12.43
CA PRO A 76 -18.66 -17.01 -13.61
C PRO A 76 -18.81 -18.44 -14.13
N ILE A 77 -20.05 -18.87 -14.36
CA ILE A 77 -20.36 -20.23 -14.84
C ILE A 77 -20.04 -20.36 -16.33
N ASP A 78 -20.20 -19.27 -17.07
CA ASP A 78 -19.95 -19.24 -18.50
C ASP A 78 -18.44 -19.34 -18.77
N SER A 79 -18.03 -20.43 -19.43
CA SER A 79 -16.63 -20.70 -19.80
C SER A 79 -16.12 -19.73 -20.88
N VAL A 80 -17.01 -19.22 -21.73
CA VAL A 80 -16.68 -18.32 -22.83
C VAL A 80 -16.75 -16.86 -22.37
N ARG A 81 -15.61 -16.17 -22.40
CA ARG A 81 -15.52 -14.75 -22.10
C ARG A 81 -16.06 -13.92 -23.27
N ARG A 82 -17.34 -13.56 -23.19
CA ARG A 82 -17.96 -12.62 -24.14
C ARG A 82 -17.70 -11.16 -23.73
N GLN A 83 -17.40 -10.32 -24.71
CA GLN A 83 -17.21 -8.87 -24.56
C GLN A 83 -18.27 -8.13 -25.38
N ALA A 84 -18.68 -6.97 -24.87
CA ALA A 84 -19.55 -6.06 -25.60
C ALA A 84 -18.74 -5.36 -26.69
N VAL A 85 -19.34 -5.20 -27.87
CA VAL A 85 -18.75 -4.56 -29.04
C VAL A 85 -19.54 -3.28 -29.34
N VAL A 86 -18.82 -2.22 -29.70
CA VAL A 86 -19.45 -0.94 -30.05
C VAL A 86 -20.37 -1.13 -31.25
N GLY A 87 -21.59 -0.60 -31.14
CA GLY A 87 -22.65 -0.71 -32.15
C GLY A 87 -23.39 -2.04 -32.19
N GLN A 88 -22.99 -3.02 -31.36
CA GLN A 88 -23.70 -4.30 -31.27
C GLN A 88 -24.46 -4.39 -29.94
N ARG A 89 -25.77 -4.20 -30.01
CA ARG A 89 -26.65 -4.36 -28.84
C ARG A 89 -26.78 -5.83 -28.44
N ASP A 90 -26.33 -6.15 -27.23
CA ASP A 90 -26.52 -7.47 -26.63
C ASP A 90 -26.80 -7.35 -25.12
N ASP A 91 -28.08 -7.19 -24.78
CA ASP A 91 -28.54 -7.00 -23.40
C ASP A 91 -28.18 -8.21 -22.49
N THR A 92 -27.85 -9.38 -23.05
CA THR A 92 -27.39 -10.54 -22.26
C THR A 92 -26.04 -10.28 -21.59
N LEU A 93 -25.22 -9.38 -22.15
CA LEU A 93 -23.91 -9.03 -21.59
C LEU A 93 -23.98 -8.18 -20.33
N LEU A 94 -25.15 -7.63 -20.00
CA LEU A 94 -25.42 -6.88 -18.77
C LEU A 94 -25.69 -7.77 -17.56
N ARG A 95 -25.76 -9.09 -17.78
CA ARG A 95 -26.00 -10.11 -16.76
C ARG A 95 -24.87 -11.14 -16.81
N LEU A 96 -24.52 -11.69 -15.66
CA LEU A 96 -23.55 -12.77 -15.57
C LEU A 96 -23.93 -13.73 -14.47
N THR A 97 -24.13 -15.01 -14.82
CA THR A 97 -24.42 -16.04 -13.83
C THR A 97 -23.12 -16.52 -13.21
N CYS A 98 -23.02 -16.42 -11.88
CA CYS A 98 -21.87 -16.85 -11.12
C CYS A 98 -22.27 -17.96 -10.14
N MET A 99 -21.38 -18.91 -9.88
CA MET A 99 -21.50 -19.88 -8.80
C MET A 99 -20.88 -19.30 -7.53
N ASN A 100 -21.66 -19.22 -6.45
CA ASN A 100 -21.12 -18.92 -5.12
C ASN A 100 -20.55 -20.21 -4.53
N THR A 101 -19.24 -20.24 -4.34
CA THR A 101 -18.53 -21.47 -3.97
C THR A 101 -18.70 -21.92 -2.53
N ARG A 102 -19.11 -21.02 -1.62
CA ARG A 102 -19.43 -21.40 -0.23
C ARG A 102 -20.82 -22.00 -0.12
N LYS A 103 -21.80 -21.41 -0.82
CA LYS A 103 -23.20 -21.82 -0.74
C LYS A 103 -23.57 -22.85 -1.81
N ASN A 104 -22.68 -23.09 -2.76
CA ASN A 104 -22.92 -23.84 -3.99
C ASN A 104 -24.23 -23.41 -4.70
N LYS A 105 -24.51 -22.10 -4.69
CA LYS A 105 -25.73 -21.51 -5.27
C LYS A 105 -25.38 -20.63 -6.46
N ARG A 106 -26.18 -20.74 -7.52
CA ARG A 106 -26.12 -19.83 -8.67
C ARG A 106 -26.63 -18.45 -8.24
N GLN A 107 -25.88 -17.42 -8.57
CA GLN A 107 -26.21 -16.03 -8.31
C GLN A 107 -26.00 -15.21 -9.58
N GLU A 108 -27.02 -14.50 -10.01
CA GLU A 108 -26.95 -13.57 -11.14
C GLU A 108 -26.38 -12.23 -10.66
N GLN A 109 -25.30 -11.78 -11.30
CA GLN A 109 -24.76 -10.43 -11.14
C GLN A 109 -25.23 -9.56 -12.29
N LYS A 110 -25.66 -8.33 -11.97
CA LYS A 110 -26.22 -7.37 -12.92
C LYS A 110 -25.33 -6.13 -12.99
N PHE A 111 -25.16 -5.58 -14.19
CA PHE A 111 -24.54 -4.29 -14.36
C PHE A 111 -25.42 -3.21 -13.72
N LYS A 112 -24.86 -2.31 -12.90
CA LYS A 112 -25.64 -1.28 -12.17
C LYS A 112 -25.17 0.14 -12.42
N LYS A 113 -24.02 0.31 -13.09
CA LYS A 113 -23.35 1.61 -13.19
C LYS A 113 -24.12 2.58 -14.10
N ILE A 114 -24.87 2.05 -15.05
CA ILE A 114 -25.75 2.81 -15.95
C ILE A 114 -27.11 2.08 -15.95
N PRO A 115 -28.24 2.79 -15.75
CA PRO A 115 -29.58 2.22 -15.92
C PRO A 115 -29.75 1.65 -17.33
N TYR A 116 -30.42 0.50 -17.49
CA TYR A 116 -30.44 -0.24 -18.77
C TYR A 116 -31.02 0.56 -19.93
N GLY A 117 -32.02 1.40 -19.67
CA GLY A 117 -32.63 2.26 -20.70
C GLY A 117 -31.73 3.40 -21.18
N LEU A 118 -30.65 3.71 -20.47
CA LEU A 118 -29.70 4.78 -20.80
C LEU A 118 -28.39 4.24 -21.42
N ILE A 119 -28.32 2.94 -21.66
CA ILE A 119 -27.14 2.32 -22.26
C ILE A 119 -27.19 2.52 -23.78
N GLU A 120 -26.44 3.51 -24.25
CA GLU A 120 -26.09 3.65 -25.66
C GLU A 120 -25.03 2.61 -26.05
N TRP A 121 -25.36 1.71 -26.99
CA TRP A 121 -24.46 0.66 -27.46
C TRP A 121 -23.45 1.14 -28.50
N ASP A 122 -23.73 2.26 -29.17
CA ASP A 122 -22.80 2.96 -30.07
C ASP A 122 -21.75 3.78 -29.32
N ASN A 123 -21.95 4.00 -28.00
CA ASN A 123 -21.06 4.81 -27.20
C ASN A 123 -19.89 3.97 -26.65
N PRO A 124 -18.64 4.22 -27.09
CA PRO A 124 -17.48 3.42 -26.67
C PRO A 124 -17.22 3.49 -25.16
N ARG A 125 -17.63 4.58 -24.50
CA ARG A 125 -17.48 4.75 -23.05
C ARG A 125 -18.36 3.76 -22.28
N HIS A 126 -19.62 3.58 -22.71
CA HIS A 126 -20.55 2.65 -22.08
C HIS A 126 -20.07 1.20 -22.25
N ILE A 127 -19.65 0.84 -23.46
CA ILE A 127 -19.09 -0.48 -23.77
C ILE A 127 -17.85 -0.78 -22.94
N SER A 128 -16.94 0.18 -22.81
CA SER A 128 -15.76 0.08 -21.95
C SER A 128 -16.14 -0.17 -20.48
N MET A 129 -17.15 0.52 -19.96
CA MET A 129 -17.64 0.32 -18.59
C MET A 129 -18.26 -1.07 -18.38
N ILE A 130 -19.04 -1.58 -19.34
CA ILE A 130 -19.61 -2.93 -19.31
C ILE A 130 -18.47 -3.97 -19.33
N ASN A 131 -17.50 -3.83 -20.24
CA ASN A 131 -16.38 -4.74 -20.36
C ASN A 131 -15.46 -4.70 -19.12
N ALA A 132 -15.24 -3.53 -18.51
CA ALA A 132 -14.51 -3.40 -17.26
C ALA A 132 -15.21 -4.13 -16.11
N TRP A 133 -16.54 -3.98 -15.98
CA TRP A 133 -17.33 -4.71 -15.00
C TRP A 133 -17.27 -6.22 -15.20
N ARG A 134 -17.43 -6.71 -16.45
CA ARG A 134 -17.30 -8.14 -16.77
C ARG A 134 -15.90 -8.66 -16.43
N ARG A 135 -14.84 -7.96 -16.83
CA ARG A 135 -13.45 -8.30 -16.49
C ARG A 135 -13.23 -8.38 -14.98
N GLN A 136 -13.83 -7.50 -14.19
CA GLN A 136 -13.75 -7.54 -12.73
C GLN A 136 -14.38 -8.82 -12.16
N LEU A 137 -15.54 -9.24 -12.68
CA LEU A 137 -16.19 -10.48 -12.25
C LEU A 137 -15.36 -11.72 -12.63
N TYR A 138 -14.86 -11.78 -13.87
CA TYR A 138 -13.96 -12.87 -14.29
C TYR A 138 -12.63 -12.87 -13.53
N GLY A 139 -12.03 -11.70 -13.28
CA GLY A 139 -10.77 -11.59 -12.54
C GLY A 139 -10.92 -12.00 -11.07
N ARG A 140 -12.04 -11.64 -10.44
CA ARG A 140 -12.36 -12.06 -9.07
C ARG A 140 -12.68 -13.55 -8.96
N GLY A 141 -13.38 -14.12 -9.94
CA GLY A 141 -13.74 -15.55 -9.95
C GLY A 141 -12.63 -16.49 -10.41
N ALA A 142 -11.74 -16.03 -11.31
CA ALA A 142 -10.63 -16.84 -11.85
C ALA A 142 -9.40 -16.86 -10.95
N SER A 143 -9.32 -15.97 -9.95
CA SER A 143 -8.27 -16.00 -8.93
C SER A 143 -8.55 -17.13 -7.93
N LYS A 144 -8.52 -18.40 -8.41
CA LYS A 144 -8.56 -19.61 -7.57
C LYS A 144 -7.36 -19.67 -6.61
N LYS A 145 -6.25 -19.05 -7.00
CA LYS A 145 -5.21 -18.67 -6.05
C LYS A 145 -5.79 -17.52 -5.24
N LEU A 146 -6.33 -17.83 -4.06
CA LEU A 146 -6.44 -16.83 -3.01
C LEU A 146 -5.14 -16.03 -3.09
N ARG A 147 -5.24 -14.71 -3.28
CA ARG A 147 -4.18 -13.85 -2.78
C ARG A 147 -4.24 -14.07 -1.28
N GLU A 148 -3.54 -15.10 -0.82
CA GLU A 148 -3.28 -15.29 0.58
C GLU A 148 -2.74 -13.94 1.02
N THR A 149 -3.55 -13.23 1.79
CA THR A 149 -3.22 -11.89 2.24
C THR A 149 -2.19 -12.14 3.32
N GLN A 150 -0.95 -12.36 2.88
CA GLN A 150 0.18 -12.57 3.76
C GLN A 150 0.28 -11.31 4.60
N TRP A 151 0.10 -11.48 5.90
CA TRP A 151 0.24 -10.43 6.89
C TRP A 151 1.61 -9.77 6.74
N TRP A 152 1.66 -8.45 6.92
CA TRP A 152 2.90 -7.69 6.91
C TRP A 152 3.56 -7.83 8.27
N LEU A 153 4.81 -8.27 8.27
CA LEU A 153 5.56 -8.45 9.51
C LEU A 153 6.07 -7.09 10.01
N PRO A 154 6.26 -6.91 11.33
CA PRO A 154 6.71 -5.64 11.90
C PRO A 154 7.99 -5.11 11.26
N ASP A 155 8.97 -5.98 11.03
CA ASP A 155 10.25 -5.61 10.42
C ASP A 155 10.12 -5.08 8.99
N GLU A 156 9.14 -5.58 8.23
CA GLU A 156 8.88 -5.10 6.88
C GLU A 156 8.25 -3.72 6.86
N GLU A 157 7.30 -3.50 7.77
CA GLU A 157 6.67 -2.19 7.92
C GLU A 157 7.72 -1.18 8.39
N LEU A 158 8.59 -1.59 9.31
CA LEU A 158 9.68 -0.79 9.83
C LEU A 158 10.69 -0.41 8.75
N TRP A 159 11.03 -1.33 7.85
CA TRP A 159 11.89 -1.02 6.70
C TRP A 159 11.26 0.03 5.79
N LEU A 160 9.96 -0.09 5.48
CA LEU A 160 9.25 0.88 4.63
C LEU A 160 9.13 2.26 5.30
N GLU A 161 8.98 2.28 6.62
CA GLU A 161 8.98 3.51 7.43
C GLU A 161 10.36 4.18 7.41
N MET A 162 11.40 3.39 7.67
CA MET A 162 12.79 3.84 7.68
C MET A 162 13.22 4.40 6.32
N TYR A 163 12.83 3.75 5.23
CA TYR A 163 13.06 4.23 3.87
C TYR A 163 12.52 5.66 3.68
N CYS A 164 11.29 5.92 4.14
CA CYS A 164 10.69 7.25 4.06
C CYS A 164 11.51 8.27 4.88
N HIS A 165 11.88 7.91 6.11
CA HIS A 165 12.64 8.81 6.97
C HIS A 165 14.04 9.14 6.44
N LEU A 166 14.78 8.15 5.94
CA LEU A 166 16.09 8.38 5.32
C LEU A 166 15.97 9.26 4.08
N SER A 167 14.96 9.01 3.24
CA SER A 167 14.71 9.84 2.07
C SER A 167 14.42 11.29 2.46
N ILE A 168 13.59 11.51 3.50
CA ILE A 168 13.32 12.87 4.01
C ILE A 168 14.59 13.50 4.62
N ALA A 169 15.37 12.74 5.39
CA ALA A 169 16.61 13.24 5.97
C ALA A 169 17.59 13.69 4.89
N GLU A 170 17.65 12.94 3.79
CA GLU A 170 18.52 13.24 2.66
C GLU A 170 18.06 14.47 1.87
N THR A 171 16.76 14.64 1.64
CA THR A 171 16.22 15.88 1.01
C THR A 171 16.54 17.15 1.80
N ASN A 172 16.79 17.04 3.11
CA ASN A 172 17.19 18.18 3.93
C ASN A 172 18.66 18.55 3.76
N ARG A 173 19.47 17.68 3.16
CA ARG A 173 20.91 17.86 2.93
C ARG A 173 21.18 18.33 1.52
N ARG A 174 20.60 17.65 0.53
CA ARG A 174 20.80 17.92 -0.89
C ARG A 174 19.50 17.71 -1.67
N ALA A 175 19.45 18.30 -2.86
CA ALA A 175 18.41 17.98 -3.83
C ALA A 175 18.60 16.52 -4.29
N ILE A 176 17.54 15.72 -4.19
CA ILE A 176 17.52 14.33 -4.65
C ILE A 176 16.29 14.09 -5.51
N ASP A 177 16.43 13.12 -6.42
CA ASP A 177 15.31 12.52 -7.12
C ASP A 177 14.93 11.20 -6.43
N LEU A 178 13.63 10.93 -6.30
CA LEU A 178 13.17 9.66 -5.75
C LEU A 178 13.25 8.58 -6.82
N PRO A 179 13.69 7.37 -6.46
CA PRO A 179 13.72 6.25 -7.39
C PRO A 179 12.31 5.81 -7.77
N ALA A 180 12.20 5.06 -8.87
CA ALA A 180 10.91 4.54 -9.28
C ALA A 180 10.39 3.56 -8.22
N LYS A 181 9.06 3.43 -8.13
CA LYS A 181 8.42 2.53 -7.15
C LYS A 181 8.92 1.08 -7.28
N ASN A 182 9.26 0.66 -8.50
CA ASN A 182 9.78 -0.67 -8.75
C ASN A 182 11.17 -0.84 -8.12
N ASP A 183 12.06 0.12 -8.26
CA ASP A 183 13.41 0.08 -7.68
C ASP A 183 13.36 -0.02 -6.15
N VAL A 184 12.48 0.77 -5.51
CA VAL A 184 12.23 0.67 -4.05
C VAL A 184 11.76 -0.73 -3.67
N GLY A 185 10.88 -1.31 -4.48
CA GLY A 185 10.37 -2.66 -4.27
C GLY A 185 11.43 -3.73 -4.48
N GLU A 186 12.37 -3.55 -5.42
CA GLU A 186 13.48 -4.46 -5.65
C GLU A 186 14.48 -4.42 -4.49
N GLU A 187 14.81 -3.23 -3.98
CA GLU A 187 15.64 -3.06 -2.79
C GLU A 187 15.03 -3.69 -1.55
N PHE A 188 13.72 -3.50 -1.35
CA PHE A 188 12.98 -4.18 -0.30
C PHE A 188 13.10 -5.71 -0.41
N LEU A 189 12.88 -6.25 -1.61
CA LEU A 189 12.95 -7.69 -1.82
C LEU A 189 14.37 -8.22 -1.61
N ARG A 190 15.38 -7.48 -2.07
CA ARG A 190 16.80 -7.79 -1.87
C ARG A 190 17.17 -7.82 -0.39
N PHE A 191 16.71 -6.83 0.38
CA PHE A 191 16.98 -6.76 1.82
C PHE A 191 16.46 -7.98 2.58
N PHE A 192 15.23 -8.42 2.27
CA PHE A 192 14.59 -9.53 2.96
C PHE A 192 14.88 -10.91 2.33
N GLU A 193 15.64 -10.98 1.23
CA GLU A 193 16.00 -12.24 0.61
C GLU A 193 16.92 -13.05 1.52
N GLY A 194 16.54 -14.29 1.84
CA GLY A 194 17.32 -15.19 2.70
C GLY A 194 17.32 -14.86 4.20
N ARG A 195 16.73 -13.73 4.63
CA ARG A 195 16.64 -13.37 6.05
C ARG A 195 15.53 -14.15 6.76
N LYS A 196 15.80 -14.56 7.99
CA LYS A 196 14.78 -15.05 8.92
C LYS A 196 14.03 -13.85 9.47
N LEU A 197 12.70 -13.91 9.44
CA LEU A 197 11.86 -12.86 9.96
C LEU A 197 11.14 -13.37 11.20
N GLU A 198 10.96 -12.49 12.16
CA GLU A 198 10.30 -12.80 13.40
C GLU A 198 8.87 -12.26 13.37
N ASP A 199 7.95 -13.04 13.94
CA ASP A 199 6.60 -12.59 14.20
C ASP A 199 6.57 -11.65 15.43
N GLN A 200 5.42 -11.04 15.69
CA GLN A 200 5.15 -10.21 16.86
C GLN A 200 5.44 -10.91 18.20
N HIS A 201 5.48 -12.25 18.20
CA HIS A 201 5.80 -13.08 19.37
C HIS A 201 7.25 -13.61 19.38
N GLY A 202 8.12 -13.11 18.51
CA GLY A 202 9.51 -13.56 18.39
C GLY A 202 9.68 -14.92 17.72
N GLY A 203 8.60 -15.50 17.17
CA GLY A 203 8.65 -16.77 16.45
C GLY A 203 9.25 -16.58 15.05
N ALA A 204 10.19 -17.45 14.65
CA ALA A 204 10.75 -17.42 13.31
C ALA A 204 9.69 -17.83 12.26
N VAL A 205 9.38 -16.91 11.34
CA VAL A 205 8.45 -17.10 10.23
C VAL A 205 9.24 -17.38 8.96
N LYS A 206 9.19 -18.64 8.49
CA LYS A 206 9.68 -18.98 7.14
C LYS A 206 8.62 -18.55 6.13
N ARG A 207 8.93 -17.51 5.37
CA ARG A 207 8.01 -16.96 4.37
C ARG A 207 8.60 -17.01 2.96
N GLU A 208 7.70 -17.06 1.99
CA GLU A 208 8.07 -16.90 0.59
C GLU A 208 8.38 -15.43 0.25
N ARG A 209 9.22 -15.24 -0.78
CA ARG A 209 9.52 -13.92 -1.33
C ARG A 209 8.23 -13.24 -1.80
N ARG A 210 8.00 -11.99 -1.38
CA ARG A 210 6.85 -11.21 -1.83
C ARG A 210 6.95 -10.86 -3.32
N THR A 211 5.81 -10.63 -3.94
CA THR A 211 5.77 -10.08 -5.31
C THR A 211 6.00 -8.57 -5.30
N LEU A 212 6.66 -8.05 -6.34
CA LEU A 212 6.92 -6.61 -6.49
C LEU A 212 5.64 -5.77 -6.44
N SER A 213 4.55 -6.28 -7.03
CA SER A 213 3.24 -5.62 -7.00
C SER A 213 2.62 -5.54 -5.60
N SER A 214 2.90 -6.51 -4.72
CA SER A 214 2.46 -6.46 -3.33
C SER A 214 3.21 -5.38 -2.55
N VAL A 215 4.53 -5.31 -2.73
CA VAL A 215 5.40 -4.33 -2.08
C VAL A 215 5.07 -2.92 -2.50
N THR A 216 5.05 -2.64 -3.81
CA THR A 216 4.67 -1.33 -4.36
C THR A 216 3.26 -0.93 -3.95
N GLY A 217 2.32 -1.88 -3.92
CA GLY A 217 0.96 -1.66 -3.45
C GLY A 217 0.88 -1.30 -1.97
N LYS A 218 1.64 -1.98 -1.09
CA LYS A 218 1.71 -1.67 0.34
C LYS A 218 2.40 -0.33 0.57
N PHE A 219 3.57 -0.11 -0.03
CA PHE A 219 4.31 1.15 0.06
C PHE A 219 3.48 2.36 -0.39
N GLY A 220 2.60 2.18 -1.37
CA GLY A 220 1.65 3.20 -1.80
C GLY A 220 0.61 3.59 -0.73
N ARG A 221 0.26 2.69 0.18
CA ARG A 221 -0.77 2.87 1.22
C ARG A 221 -0.21 3.09 2.62
N SER A 222 1.03 2.67 2.86
CA SER A 222 1.69 2.83 4.15
C SER A 222 2.18 4.26 4.36
N PHE A 223 2.16 4.71 5.62
CA PHE A 223 2.73 5.98 6.08
C PHE A 223 2.32 7.20 5.24
N PRO A 224 1.01 7.47 5.08
CA PRO A 224 0.53 8.58 4.25
C PRO A 224 1.12 9.93 4.68
N TYR A 225 1.31 10.12 5.98
CA TYR A 225 1.95 11.32 6.54
C TYR A 225 3.41 11.47 6.09
N LEU A 226 4.23 10.44 6.24
CA LEU A 226 5.64 10.49 5.83
C LEU A 226 5.78 10.68 4.32
N ARG A 227 4.91 10.06 3.54
CA ARG A 227 4.88 10.24 2.08
C ARG A 227 4.53 11.66 1.67
N GLU A 228 3.60 12.30 2.38
CA GLU A 228 3.25 13.70 2.16
C GLU A 228 4.43 14.61 2.51
N CYS A 229 5.08 14.37 3.66
CA CYS A 229 6.31 15.09 4.02
C CYS A 229 7.40 14.90 2.97
N LEU A 230 7.60 13.69 2.46
CA LEU A 230 8.58 13.40 1.43
C LEU A 230 8.23 14.07 0.09
N ALA A 231 6.96 14.04 -0.31
CA ALA A 231 6.51 14.71 -1.52
C ALA A 231 6.76 16.22 -1.44
N GLN A 232 6.40 16.86 -0.31
CA GLN A 232 6.69 18.27 -0.07
C GLN A 232 8.19 18.55 -0.01
N ALA A 233 8.97 17.60 0.51
CA ALA A 233 10.41 17.72 0.57
C ALA A 233 11.07 17.65 -0.79
N VAL A 234 10.50 16.98 -1.79
CA VAL A 234 11.12 16.83 -3.13
C VAL A 234 10.60 17.87 -4.13
N VAL A 235 9.46 18.51 -3.87
CA VAL A 235 8.86 19.50 -4.80
C VAL A 235 9.86 20.62 -5.16
N GLY A 236 10.07 20.79 -6.46
CA GLY A 236 10.93 21.84 -7.01
C GLY A 236 12.42 21.56 -6.91
N MET A 237 12.82 20.36 -6.50
CA MET A 237 14.20 19.92 -6.49
C MET A 237 14.40 18.83 -7.55
N SER A 238 15.50 18.94 -8.28
CA SER A 238 15.99 17.86 -9.13
C SER A 238 17.44 17.62 -8.77
N GLY A 239 17.80 16.36 -8.57
CA GLY A 239 19.14 15.96 -8.18
C GLY A 239 19.45 14.53 -8.59
N HIS A 240 20.45 13.94 -7.95
CA HIS A 240 20.76 12.53 -8.19
C HIS A 240 19.68 11.63 -7.59
N VAL A 241 19.39 10.52 -8.28
CA VAL A 241 18.49 9.50 -7.76
C VAL A 241 19.11 8.92 -6.49
N PHE A 242 18.42 9.08 -5.37
CA PHE A 242 18.88 8.59 -4.08
C PHE A 242 18.09 7.36 -3.66
N THR A 243 18.79 6.24 -3.53
CA THR A 243 18.23 4.98 -3.06
C THR A 243 18.91 4.61 -1.74
N PRO A 244 18.24 4.76 -0.58
CA PRO A 244 18.81 4.39 0.71
C PRO A 244 19.19 2.90 0.77
N SER A 245 20.44 2.61 1.08
CA SER A 245 20.89 1.25 1.40
C SER A 245 20.65 0.97 2.88
N ILE A 246 19.59 0.25 3.20
CA ILE A 246 19.22 -0.10 4.58
C ILE A 246 19.83 -1.45 4.96
N THR A 247 20.54 -1.49 6.08
CA THR A 247 21.18 -2.66 6.65
C THR A 247 20.40 -3.22 7.85
N GLY A 248 20.73 -4.44 8.28
CA GLY A 248 20.06 -5.06 9.44
C GLY A 248 20.31 -4.28 10.73
N GLU A 249 21.56 -3.86 10.93
CA GLU A 249 21.97 -3.06 12.10
C GLU A 249 21.22 -1.72 12.17
N GLU A 250 20.95 -1.10 11.02
CA GLU A 250 20.18 0.13 10.94
C GLU A 250 18.72 -0.06 11.33
N ILE A 251 18.11 -1.18 10.93
CA ILE A 251 16.77 -1.56 11.35
C ILE A 251 16.74 -1.76 12.87
N ASP A 252 17.71 -2.46 13.44
CA ASP A 252 17.76 -2.71 14.88
C ASP A 252 17.99 -1.41 15.68
N ARG A 253 18.88 -0.53 15.20
CA ARG A 253 19.03 0.83 15.76
C ARG A 253 17.72 1.61 15.70
N PHE A 254 16.97 1.48 14.62
CA PHE A 254 15.69 2.15 14.48
C PHE A 254 14.62 1.55 15.40
N LYS A 255 14.62 0.23 15.67
CA LYS A 255 13.76 -0.39 16.70
C LYS A 255 14.03 0.22 18.08
N THR A 256 15.30 0.31 18.47
CA THR A 256 15.70 0.90 19.76
C THR A 256 15.27 2.36 19.85
N PHE A 257 15.54 3.15 18.80
CA PHE A 257 15.10 4.55 18.75
C PHE A 257 13.58 4.69 18.88
N LYS A 258 12.78 3.85 18.22
CA LYS A 258 11.31 3.88 18.36
C LYS A 258 10.86 3.56 19.78
N ALA A 259 11.53 2.62 20.46
CA ALA A 259 11.24 2.29 21.86
C ALA A 259 11.53 3.48 22.79
N GLU A 260 12.69 4.15 22.63
CA GLU A 260 13.06 5.32 23.42
C GLU A 260 12.10 6.50 23.21
N ILE A 261 11.70 6.75 21.96
CA ILE A 261 10.76 7.83 21.62
C ILE A 261 9.37 7.54 22.19
N LEU A 262 8.95 6.26 22.19
CA LEU A 262 7.70 5.83 22.80
C LEU A 262 7.72 5.98 24.33
N GLU A 263 8.85 5.67 24.98
CA GLU A 263 9.04 5.89 26.42
C GLU A 263 8.93 7.37 26.80
N LYS A 264 9.41 8.27 25.92
CA LYS A 264 9.22 9.73 26.05
C LYS A 264 7.78 10.21 25.75
N GLY A 265 6.86 9.31 25.44
CA GLY A 265 5.46 9.62 25.15
C GLY A 265 5.22 10.22 23.77
N ILE A 266 6.23 10.24 22.90
CA ILE A 266 6.12 10.76 21.54
C ILE A 266 5.78 9.59 20.62
N ARG A 267 4.74 9.74 19.78
CA ARG A 267 4.41 8.72 18.77
C ARG A 267 5.04 9.10 17.44
N THR A 268 5.69 8.17 16.77
CA THR A 268 6.34 8.43 15.45
C THR A 268 5.34 8.80 14.36
N GLU A 269 4.08 8.46 14.54
CA GLU A 269 2.96 8.79 13.65
C GLU A 269 2.41 10.21 13.86
N MET A 270 2.91 10.95 14.87
CA MET A 270 2.44 12.30 15.14
C MET A 270 2.91 13.30 14.08
N VAL A 271 1.98 14.18 13.72
CA VAL A 271 2.28 15.34 12.89
C VAL A 271 3.34 16.20 13.57
N GLY A 272 4.45 16.44 12.87
CA GLY A 272 5.58 17.22 13.35
C GLY A 272 6.77 16.39 13.82
N PHE A 273 6.63 15.07 13.95
CA PHE A 273 7.74 14.19 14.39
C PHE A 273 8.98 14.31 13.49
N VAL A 274 8.79 14.42 12.17
CA VAL A 274 9.87 14.60 11.17
C VAL A 274 10.69 15.89 11.38
N ASN A 275 10.22 16.82 12.20
CA ASN A 275 10.95 18.04 12.58
C ASN A 275 11.47 18.02 14.02
N SER A 276 11.23 16.95 14.78
CA SER A 276 11.66 16.86 16.17
C SER A 276 13.20 16.83 16.26
N PRO A 277 13.79 17.40 17.32
CA PRO A 277 15.24 17.38 17.50
C PRO A 277 15.77 15.94 17.60
N GLU A 278 15.02 15.03 18.21
CA GLU A 278 15.39 13.61 18.33
C GLU A 278 15.43 12.92 16.97
N TRP A 279 14.40 13.16 16.13
CA TRP A 279 14.36 12.64 14.77
C TRP A 279 15.57 13.12 13.95
N ARG A 280 15.86 14.42 14.03
CA ARG A 280 16.99 15.02 13.30
C ARG A 280 18.32 14.45 13.76
N ALA A 281 18.53 14.36 15.08
CA ALA A 281 19.76 13.79 15.64
C ALA A 281 19.97 12.36 15.14
N PHE A 282 18.93 11.53 15.16
CA PHE A 282 19.01 10.15 14.72
C PHE A 282 19.27 10.04 13.20
N PHE A 283 18.41 10.56 12.35
CA PHE A 283 18.49 10.30 10.90
C PHE A 283 19.60 11.08 10.18
N LEU A 284 20.01 12.24 10.71
CA LEU A 284 21.18 12.93 10.20
C LEU A 284 22.48 12.23 10.65
N SER A 285 22.52 11.55 11.80
CA SER A 285 23.73 10.79 12.14
C SER A 285 23.97 9.61 11.18
N GLN A 286 22.92 9.00 10.64
CA GLN A 286 23.03 7.78 9.81
C GLN A 286 23.31 8.05 8.33
N SER A 287 22.85 9.17 7.79
CA SER A 287 22.90 9.40 6.33
C SER A 287 24.29 9.85 5.82
N SER A 288 25.31 9.93 6.68
CA SER A 288 26.63 10.50 6.36
C SER A 288 27.65 9.49 5.80
N GLY A 289 27.29 8.21 5.66
CA GLY A 289 28.25 7.14 5.35
C GLY A 289 28.26 6.60 3.91
N ASN A 290 27.39 7.05 3.00
CA ASN A 290 27.14 6.37 1.72
C ASN A 290 27.67 7.09 0.47
N ASP A 291 28.36 8.23 0.59
CA ASP A 291 28.74 9.05 -0.58
C ASP A 291 30.07 8.67 -1.26
N ASP A 292 30.88 7.76 -0.71
CA ASP A 292 32.26 7.55 -1.19
C ASP A 292 32.47 6.38 -2.18
N VAL A 293 31.44 5.61 -2.53
CA VAL A 293 31.64 4.38 -3.35
C VAL A 293 31.30 4.58 -4.84
N ALA A 294 30.62 5.65 -5.25
CA ALA A 294 30.18 5.81 -6.65
C ALA A 294 31.18 6.53 -7.58
N SER A 295 32.28 7.08 -7.06
CA SER A 295 33.17 7.97 -7.84
C SER A 295 34.48 7.32 -8.32
N ARG A 296 34.70 6.02 -8.11
CA ARG A 296 35.99 5.38 -8.40
C ARG A 296 35.84 4.22 -9.38
N SER A 297 35.86 4.52 -10.68
CA SER A 297 36.50 3.73 -11.76
C SER A 297 35.92 4.11 -13.13
N LYS A 298 36.36 5.23 -13.70
CA LYS A 298 36.33 5.45 -15.16
C LYS A 298 37.42 6.46 -15.55
N ASP A 299 38.67 6.20 -15.16
CA ASP A 299 39.81 6.88 -15.76
C ASP A 299 41.02 5.94 -15.71
N GLY A 300 41.57 5.63 -16.88
CA GLY A 300 42.92 5.08 -17.01
C GLY A 300 43.02 3.70 -17.67
N GLN A 301 42.91 3.64 -18.99
CA GLN A 301 43.86 2.81 -19.76
C GLN A 301 44.09 3.47 -21.12
N GLY A 302 45.11 4.32 -21.16
CA GLY A 302 45.67 4.88 -22.38
C GLY A 302 46.53 3.87 -23.12
N ASP A 303 46.61 4.11 -24.42
CA ASP A 303 47.36 3.40 -25.45
C ASP A 303 48.82 3.09 -25.12
N THR A 304 49.28 1.91 -25.56
CA THR A 304 50.63 1.78 -26.16
C THR A 304 50.59 0.85 -27.37
N ASN A 305 50.63 1.49 -28.53
CA ASN A 305 51.33 1.20 -29.78
C ASN A 305 52.10 -0.14 -29.95
N GLY A 306 51.89 -0.76 -31.12
CA GLY A 306 52.96 -1.39 -31.92
C GLY A 306 52.89 -2.92 -32.07
N LYS A 307 52.59 -3.42 -33.28
CA LYS A 307 53.61 -3.83 -34.26
C LYS A 307 52.98 -4.58 -35.46
N SER A 308 53.51 -4.22 -36.63
CA SER A 308 53.24 -4.73 -37.97
C SER A 308 53.39 -6.26 -38.09
N GLY A 309 52.64 -6.85 -39.03
CA GLY A 309 52.77 -8.26 -39.41
C GLY A 309 51.76 -8.70 -40.47
N THR A 310 51.96 -8.23 -41.70
CA THR A 310 51.43 -8.85 -42.94
C THR A 310 51.88 -10.31 -43.03
N VAL A 311 51.04 -11.23 -43.55
CA VAL A 311 51.36 -12.29 -44.55
C VAL A 311 50.21 -13.31 -44.67
N GLU A 312 49.80 -13.52 -45.93
CA GLU A 312 49.18 -14.70 -46.59
C GLU A 312 47.88 -15.32 -46.01
N ASN A 313 46.73 -15.26 -46.70
CA ASN A 313 46.38 -15.91 -47.97
C ASN A 313 46.47 -17.45 -47.94
N VAL A 314 45.42 -18.13 -47.48
CA VAL A 314 45.07 -19.47 -47.98
C VAL A 314 43.56 -19.56 -48.20
N LYS A 315 43.26 -19.89 -49.45
CA LYS A 315 41.97 -20.13 -50.09
C LYS A 315 41.53 -21.58 -49.83
N THR A 316 40.30 -21.88 -50.24
CA THR A 316 39.72 -23.20 -50.66
C THR A 316 38.98 -24.06 -49.61
N PRO A 317 38.00 -24.90 -50.05
CA PRO A 317 36.59 -24.75 -49.68
C PRO A 317 35.92 -26.08 -49.25
N ASP A 318 34.59 -26.07 -49.23
CA ASP A 318 33.65 -27.20 -49.41
C ASP A 318 33.67 -28.38 -48.42
N SER A 319 32.51 -28.63 -47.80
CA SER A 319 31.81 -29.89 -48.01
C SER A 319 30.39 -29.78 -47.46
N MET A 320 29.40 -29.73 -48.35
CA MET A 320 28.08 -30.28 -48.08
C MET A 320 28.19 -31.80 -48.01
N ALA A 321 27.57 -32.39 -46.99
CA ALA A 321 26.82 -33.64 -47.04
C ALA A 321 25.87 -33.66 -45.83
#